data_AF-A0AAV6LDX2-F1
#
_entry.id   AF-A0AAV6LDX2-F1
#
_cell.length_a   1.000
_cell.length_b   1.000
_cell.length_c   1.000
_cell.angle_alpha   90.00
_cell.angle_beta   90.00
_cell.angle_gamma   90.00
#
_symmetry.space_group_name_H-M   'P 1'
#
loop_
_entity.id
_entity.type
_entity.pdbx_description
1 polymer ?
#
loop_
_entity_poly.entity_id
_entity_poly.type
_entity_poly.pdbx_seq_one_letter_code
_entity_poly.pdbx_strand_id
1 'polypeptide(L)'
;MQDFVCQCEGKPRLKLVDSFKEQRNKKSVRCGCKARIRITLKKSFDIFPQEWQITEFITEHNHELLSPVEVRFLPINRKISNADEKRILLFKEIGLSVKEMMRIMELEKKVKHGYLPFLEKDVRNLLTKIGKKHEVNDAMDLLHHCKVAKEENSKFQYALQLMKKES
;
A
#
# COMPACT_ATOMS: atom_id res chain seq x y z
N MET A 1 15.05 17.43 15.53
CA MET A 1 15.99 17.08 14.45
C MET A 1 15.31 16.06 13.57
N GLN A 2 15.36 16.25 12.26
CA GLN A 2 14.75 15.35 11.28
C GLN A 2 15.77 14.99 10.21
N ASP A 3 15.96 13.69 10.01
CA ASP A 3 16.89 13.13 9.03
C ASP A 3 16.08 12.54 7.86
N PHE A 4 16.39 12.98 6.64
CA PHE A 4 15.89 12.39 5.40
C PHE A 4 17.05 11.66 4.74
N VAL A 5 16.92 10.34 4.55
CA VAL A 5 17.99 9.48 4.02
C VAL A 5 17.57 8.84 2.71
N CYS A 6 18.54 8.43 1.90
CA CYS A 6 18.27 7.63 0.70
C CYS A 6 17.57 6.30 1.06
N GLN A 7 16.65 5.83 0.21
CA GLN A 7 16.03 4.51 0.35
C GLN A 7 17.05 3.35 0.31
N CYS A 8 18.22 3.59 -0.30
CA CYS A 8 19.34 2.66 -0.40
C CYS A 8 20.33 2.77 0.78
N GLU A 9 20.01 3.55 1.81
CA GLU A 9 20.82 3.70 3.02
C GLU A 9 20.89 2.40 3.83
N GLY A 10 22.00 2.22 4.55
CA GLY A 10 22.27 1.06 5.40
C GLY A 10 22.78 -0.16 4.63
N LYS A 11 23.16 -1.20 5.38
CA LYS A 11 23.65 -2.46 4.79
C LYS A 11 22.48 -3.37 4.40
N PRO A 12 22.64 -4.24 3.38
CA PRO A 12 21.73 -5.34 3.13
C PRO A 12 21.49 -6.12 4.42
N ARG A 13 20.23 -6.41 4.75
CA ARG A 13 19.94 -7.34 5.86
C ARG A 13 20.40 -8.73 5.45
N LEU A 14 21.18 -9.38 6.30
CA LEU A 14 21.49 -10.80 6.15
C LEU A 14 20.16 -11.58 6.27
N LYS A 15 19.85 -12.41 5.28
CA LYS A 15 18.69 -13.29 5.35
C LYS A 15 19.08 -14.50 6.21
N LEU A 16 18.44 -14.65 7.36
CA LEU A 16 18.37 -15.95 8.02
C LEU A 16 17.43 -16.82 7.16
N VAL A 17 17.99 -17.84 6.53
CA VAL A 17 17.23 -18.78 5.72
C VAL A 17 16.45 -19.67 6.69
N ASP A 18 15.14 -19.47 6.77
CA ASP A 18 14.22 -20.34 7.50
C ASP A 18 13.66 -21.34 6.48
N SER A 19 14.03 -22.61 6.62
CA SER A 19 13.64 -23.69 5.70
C SER A 19 12.14 -23.98 5.68
N PHE A 20 11.39 -23.51 6.68
CA PHE A 20 9.94 -23.76 6.80
C PHE A 20 9.06 -22.67 6.19
N LYS A 21 9.64 -21.59 5.64
CA LYS A 21 8.87 -20.47 5.06
C LYS A 21 9.33 -20.17 3.64
N GLU A 22 8.37 -20.07 2.70
CA GLU A 22 8.64 -19.55 1.36
C GLU A 22 9.10 -18.09 1.45
N GLN A 23 10.41 -17.88 1.44
CA GLN A 23 10.99 -16.55 1.45
C GLN A 23 11.06 -16.00 0.03
N ARG A 24 10.43 -14.84 -0.20
CA ARG A 24 10.59 -14.13 -1.48
C ARG A 24 12.07 -13.78 -1.68
N ASN A 25 12.64 -14.21 -2.80
CA ASN A 25 14.01 -13.90 -3.25
C ASN A 25 14.19 -12.43 -3.69
N LYS A 26 13.76 -11.47 -2.86
CA LYS A 26 14.02 -10.05 -3.10
C LYS A 26 15.44 -9.71 -2.62
N LYS A 27 16.30 -9.23 -3.51
CA LYS A 27 17.59 -8.62 -3.14
C LYS A 27 17.32 -7.31 -2.40
N SER A 28 18.12 -7.01 -1.38
CA SER A 28 18.03 -5.73 -0.69
C SER A 28 18.39 -4.59 -1.64
N VAL A 29 17.62 -3.50 -1.60
CA VAL A 29 17.97 -2.24 -2.30
C VAL A 29 19.01 -1.41 -1.53
N ARG A 30 19.27 -1.75 -0.26
CA ARG A 30 20.24 -1.05 0.57
C ARG A 30 21.67 -1.38 0.14
N CYS A 31 22.46 -0.37 -0.21
CA CYS A 31 23.86 -0.47 -0.68
C CYS A 31 24.82 0.38 0.17
N GLY A 32 24.39 0.85 1.34
CA GLY A 32 25.18 1.72 2.20
C GLY A 32 25.28 3.16 1.68
N CYS A 33 24.29 3.62 0.91
CA CYS A 33 24.24 5.00 0.45
C CYS A 33 24.27 5.97 1.64
N LYS A 34 25.06 7.05 1.53
CA LYS A 34 25.24 8.05 2.60
C LYS A 34 24.49 9.36 2.33
N ALA A 35 23.84 9.50 1.17
CA ALA A 35 23.07 10.68 0.81
C ALA A 35 21.96 10.93 1.86
N ARG A 36 21.97 12.14 2.43
CA ARG A 36 21.04 12.55 3.49
C ARG A 36 20.90 14.05 3.62
N ILE A 37 19.77 14.47 4.19
CA ILE A 37 19.47 15.84 4.60
C ILE A 37 19.15 15.80 6.08
N ARG A 38 19.84 16.60 6.90
CA ARG A 38 19.53 16.77 8.32
C ARG A 38 19.03 18.17 8.58
N ILE A 39 17.81 18.27 9.08
CA ILE A 39 17.17 19.53 9.46
C ILE A 39 17.04 19.60 10.98
N THR A 40 17.57 20.66 11.58
CA THR A 40 17.56 20.87 13.03
C THR A 40 16.84 22.17 13.36
N LEU A 41 16.02 22.15 14.39
CA LEU A 41 15.40 23.35 14.94
C LEU A 41 16.41 24.03 15.85
N LYS A 42 16.93 25.19 15.43
CA LYS A 42 17.84 26.00 16.23
C LYS A 42 17.03 27.04 16.99
N LYS A 43 17.23 27.10 18.30
CA LYS A 43 16.73 28.21 19.12
C LYS A 43 17.72 29.36 18.98
N SER A 44 17.24 30.53 18.57
CA SER A 44 18.03 31.76 18.50
C SER A 44 17.45 32.77 19.49
N PHE A 45 18.27 33.71 19.95
CA PHE A 45 17.80 34.87 20.73
C PHE A 45 17.51 36.09 19.84
N ASP A 46 17.52 35.90 18.52
CA ASP A 46 17.23 36.93 17.53
C ASP A 46 15.71 37.03 17.25
N ILE A 47 15.34 37.84 16.26
CA ILE A 47 13.95 38.23 15.88
C ILE A 47 13.01 37.01 15.75
N PHE A 48 13.52 35.84 15.36
CA PHE A 48 12.77 34.58 15.33
C PHE A 48 13.32 33.59 16.37
N PRO A 49 12.55 33.25 17.42
CA PRO A 49 13.04 32.44 18.54
C PRO A 49 13.30 30.97 18.18
N GLN A 50 12.81 30.49 17.04
CA GLN A 50 13.00 29.13 16.54
C GLN A 50 13.06 29.10 15.01
N GLU A 51 14.15 28.59 14.45
CA GLU A 51 14.36 28.47 13.01
C GLU A 51 14.78 27.05 12.62
N TRP A 52 14.19 26.52 11.55
CA TRP A 52 14.62 25.25 10.97
C TRP A 52 15.82 25.49 10.06
N GLN A 53 16.95 24.86 10.36
CA GLN A 53 18.18 24.98 9.58
C GLN A 53 18.61 23.61 9.06
N ILE A 54 19.03 23.57 7.79
CA ILE A 54 19.69 22.40 7.22
C ILE A 54 21.11 22.37 7.75
N THR A 55 21.40 21.38 8.59
CA THR A 55 22.71 21.21 9.23
C THR A 55 23.60 20.24 8.47
N GLU A 56 23.04 19.41 7.60
CA GLU A 56 23.79 18.48 6.76
C GLU A 56 23.04 18.26 5.45
N PHE A 57 23.77 18.31 4.33
CA PHE A 57 23.23 18.10 2.99
C PHE A 57 24.25 17.34 2.15
N ILE A 58 24.13 16.02 2.11
CA ILE A 58 24.99 15.12 1.33
C ILE A 58 24.19 14.67 0.12
N THR A 59 24.60 15.11 -1.06
CA THR A 59 23.89 14.84 -2.33
C THR A 59 24.51 13.70 -3.13
N GLU A 60 25.73 13.27 -2.82
CA GLU A 60 26.37 12.20 -3.60
C GLU A 60 25.72 10.84 -3.34
N HIS A 61 25.27 10.21 -4.43
CA HIS A 61 24.78 8.84 -4.42
C HIS A 61 25.85 7.90 -4.99
N ASN A 62 25.98 6.73 -4.36
CA ASN A 62 26.84 5.64 -4.83
C ASN A 62 26.09 4.63 -5.72
N HIS A 63 24.93 5.02 -6.24
CA HIS A 63 24.10 4.22 -7.11
C HIS A 63 23.38 5.14 -8.10
N GLU A 64 22.90 4.56 -9.20
CA GLU A 64 22.11 5.29 -10.18
C GLU A 64 20.77 5.76 -9.57
N LEU A 65 20.36 6.97 -9.92
CA LEU A 65 19.06 7.51 -9.54
C LEU A 65 18.01 7.07 -10.56
N LEU A 66 16.79 6.83 -10.07
CA LEU A 66 15.68 6.46 -10.95
C LEU A 66 15.36 7.60 -11.91
N SER A 67 15.13 7.26 -13.18
CA SER A 67 14.61 8.20 -14.15
C SER A 67 13.20 8.68 -13.77
N PRO A 68 12.74 9.84 -14.27
CA PRO A 68 11.37 10.31 -14.02
C PRO A 68 10.29 9.29 -14.38
N VAL A 69 10.55 8.46 -15.41
CA VAL A 69 9.64 7.38 -15.83
C VAL A 69 9.64 6.24 -14.83
N GLU A 70 10.74 5.95 -14.15
CA GLU A 70 10.82 4.87 -13.17
C GLU A 70 10.28 5.25 -11.80
N VAL A 71 10.40 6.53 -11.44
CA VAL A 71 9.90 7.09 -10.16
C VAL A 71 8.43 6.78 -9.94
N ARG A 72 7.61 6.70 -10.99
CA ARG A 72 6.18 6.37 -10.90
C ARG A 72 5.91 4.95 -10.40
N PHE A 73 6.86 4.03 -10.51
CA PHE A 73 6.71 2.65 -10.03
C PHE A 73 6.98 2.53 -8.52
N LEU A 74 7.52 3.58 -7.88
CA LEU A 74 7.70 3.60 -6.44
C LEU A 74 6.36 3.51 -5.72
N PRO A 75 6.22 2.67 -4.66
CA PRO A 75 4.97 2.52 -3.93
C PRO A 75 4.36 3.84 -3.44
N ILE A 76 5.19 4.81 -3.04
CA ILE A 76 4.72 6.13 -2.58
C ILE A 76 4.05 6.96 -3.68
N ASN A 77 4.45 6.74 -4.93
CA ASN A 77 3.92 7.43 -6.10
C ASN A 77 2.77 6.66 -6.77
N ARG A 78 2.54 5.40 -6.37
CA ARG A 78 1.44 4.57 -6.84
C ARG A 78 0.21 4.78 -5.98
N LYS A 79 -0.65 5.72 -6.38
CA LYS A 79 -1.87 6.08 -5.64
C LYS A 79 -3.11 5.84 -6.49
N ILE A 80 -4.06 5.08 -5.94
CA ILE A 80 -5.42 4.99 -6.45
C ILE A 80 -6.24 6.05 -5.72
N SER A 81 -6.83 6.99 -6.45
CA SER A 81 -7.69 8.02 -5.86
C SER A 81 -9.04 7.42 -5.45
N ASN A 82 -9.78 8.07 -4.55
CA ASN A 82 -11.13 7.62 -4.18
C ASN A 82 -12.08 7.58 -5.38
N ALA A 83 -11.91 8.48 -6.35
CA ALA A 83 -12.71 8.47 -7.58
C ALA A 83 -12.37 7.24 -8.45
N ASP A 84 -11.09 6.92 -8.57
CA ASP A 84 -10.62 5.74 -9.30
C ASP A 84 -11.05 4.44 -8.65
N GLU A 85 -11.00 4.37 -7.31
CA GLU A 85 -11.48 3.23 -6.54
C GLU A 85 -12.96 2.97 -6.82
N LYS A 86 -13.82 4.00 -6.81
CA LYS A 86 -15.24 3.86 -7.16
C LYS A 86 -15.44 3.37 -8.60
N ARG A 87 -14.67 3.88 -9.57
CA ARG A 87 -14.74 3.40 -10.97
C ARG A 87 -14.32 1.93 -11.09
N ILE A 88 -13.25 1.55 -10.41
CA ILE A 88 -12.76 0.17 -10.38
C ILE A 88 -13.82 -0.78 -9.82
N LEU A 89 -14.52 -0.37 -8.75
CA LEU A 89 -15.60 -1.16 -8.15
C LEU A 89 -16.79 -1.31 -9.09
N LEU A 90 -17.22 -0.23 -9.73
CA LEU A 90 -18.28 -0.29 -10.74
C LEU A 90 -17.92 -1.26 -11.88
N PHE A 91 -16.70 -1.17 -12.41
CA PHE A 91 -16.26 -2.10 -13.44
C PHE A 91 -16.20 -3.55 -12.95
N LYS A 92 -15.93 -3.76 -11.66
CA LYS A 92 -15.92 -5.09 -11.07
C LYS A 92 -17.33 -5.68 -10.99
N GLU A 93 -18.31 -4.87 -10.64
CA GLU A 93 -19.74 -5.25 -10.64
C GLU A 93 -20.22 -5.61 -12.05
N ILE A 94 -19.78 -4.87 -13.06
CA ILE A 94 -20.06 -5.15 -14.48
C ILE A 94 -19.33 -6.41 -14.98
N GLY A 95 -18.39 -6.96 -14.19
CA GLY A 95 -17.67 -8.18 -14.52
C GLY A 95 -16.46 -7.99 -15.43
N LEU A 96 -15.97 -6.76 -15.60
CA LEU A 96 -14.79 -6.49 -16.42
C LEU A 96 -13.52 -7.09 -15.82
N SER A 97 -12.61 -7.54 -16.67
CA SER A 97 -11.27 -7.93 -16.25
C SER A 97 -10.43 -6.71 -15.87
N VAL A 98 -9.42 -6.91 -15.03
CA VAL A 98 -8.52 -5.81 -14.61
C VAL A 98 -7.82 -5.17 -15.81
N LYS A 99 -7.50 -5.93 -16.86
CA LYS A 99 -6.90 -5.39 -18.09
C LYS A 99 -7.84 -4.43 -18.82
N GLU A 100 -9.12 -4.80 -18.93
CA GLU A 100 -10.14 -3.95 -19.56
C GLU A 100 -10.38 -2.69 -18.73
N MET A 101 -10.48 -2.82 -17.40
CA MET A 101 -10.58 -1.68 -16.48
C MET A 101 -9.45 -0.68 -16.71
N MET A 102 -8.21 -1.16 -16.69
CA MET A 102 -7.03 -0.32 -16.92
C MET A 102 -7.11 0.38 -18.28
N ARG A 103 -7.47 -0.36 -19.34
CA ARG A 103 -7.57 0.20 -20.69
C ARG A 103 -8.64 1.28 -20.79
N ILE A 104 -9.81 1.06 -20.21
CA ILE A 104 -10.91 2.04 -20.20
C ILE A 104 -10.48 3.29 -19.43
N MET A 105 -9.91 3.14 -18.24
CA MET A 105 -9.46 4.28 -17.43
C MET A 105 -8.37 5.10 -18.12
N GLU A 106 -7.47 4.47 -18.88
CA GLU A 106 -6.48 5.17 -19.70
C GLU A 106 -7.14 6.04 -20.77
N LEU A 107 -8.13 5.49 -21.48
CA LEU A 107 -8.88 6.19 -22.52
C LEU A 107 -9.68 7.37 -21.95
N GLU A 108 -10.39 7.14 -20.84
CA GLU A 108 -11.18 8.17 -20.15
C GLU A 108 -10.30 9.35 -19.68
N LYS A 109 -9.10 9.04 -19.18
CA LYS A 109 -8.14 10.05 -18.72
C LYS A 109 -7.26 10.62 -19.84
N LYS A 110 -7.42 10.13 -21.08
CA LYS A 110 -6.62 10.53 -22.25
C LYS A 110 -5.11 10.39 -22.02
N VAL A 111 -4.70 9.33 -21.31
CA VAL A 111 -3.29 9.02 -21.08
C VAL A 111 -2.82 7.89 -22.00
N LYS A 112 -1.50 7.84 -22.26
CA LYS A 112 -0.89 6.74 -23.01
C LYS A 112 -1.07 5.41 -22.27
N HIS A 113 -1.03 4.31 -23.03
CA HIS A 113 -1.10 2.98 -22.42
C HIS A 113 0.01 2.79 -21.39
N GLY A 114 -0.37 2.31 -20.21
CA GLY A 114 0.52 2.12 -19.07
C GLY A 114 0.86 3.39 -18.32
N TYR A 115 0.27 4.56 -18.61
CA TYR A 115 0.57 5.85 -17.94
C TYR A 115 -0.33 6.21 -16.75
N LEU A 116 -1.21 5.31 -16.32
CA LEU A 116 -1.98 5.51 -15.08
C LEU A 116 -1.08 5.63 -13.84
N PRO A 117 -1.50 6.36 -12.79
CA PRO A 117 -0.70 6.55 -11.58
C PRO A 117 -0.63 5.28 -10.69
N PHE A 118 -1.22 4.17 -11.13
CA PHE A 118 -1.21 2.88 -10.43
C PHE A 118 -1.09 1.75 -11.45
N LEU A 119 -0.71 0.57 -10.98
CA LEU A 119 -0.52 -0.61 -11.82
C LEU A 119 -1.70 -1.58 -11.69
N GLU A 120 -1.80 -2.50 -12.65
CA GLU A 120 -2.77 -3.60 -12.62
C GLU A 120 -2.68 -4.43 -11.31
N LYS A 121 -1.47 -4.56 -10.76
CA LYS A 121 -1.25 -5.21 -9.46
C LYS A 121 -1.91 -4.45 -8.30
N ASP A 122 -1.91 -3.13 -8.35
CA ASP A 122 -2.51 -2.30 -7.30
C ASP A 122 -4.04 -2.43 -7.35
N VAL A 123 -4.62 -2.49 -8.55
CA VAL A 123 -6.05 -2.78 -8.73
C VAL A 123 -6.41 -4.17 -8.21
N ARG A 124 -5.63 -5.21 -8.53
CA ARG A 124 -5.85 -6.56 -7.97
C ARG A 124 -5.80 -6.55 -6.44
N ASN A 125 -4.79 -5.89 -5.86
CA ASN A 125 -4.65 -5.80 -4.41
C ASN A 125 -5.84 -5.08 -3.76
N LEU A 126 -6.35 -4.01 -4.40
CA LEU A 126 -7.53 -3.29 -3.96
C LEU A 126 -8.76 -4.21 -3.95
N LEU A 127 -9.02 -4.90 -5.06
CA LEU A 127 -10.15 -5.82 -5.17
C LEU A 127 -10.07 -6.97 -4.15
N THR A 128 -8.89 -7.57 -3.95
CA THR A 128 -8.69 -8.59 -2.91
C THR A 128 -8.93 -8.02 -1.50
N LYS A 129 -8.47 -6.80 -1.23
CA LYS A 129 -8.68 -6.15 0.07
C LYS A 129 -10.16 -5.90 0.34
N ILE A 130 -10.92 -5.49 -0.67
CA ILE A 130 -12.34 -5.23 -0.55
C ILE A 130 -13.13 -6.54 -0.43
N GLY A 131 -12.83 -7.55 -1.24
CA GLY A 131 -13.44 -8.88 -1.13
C GLY A 131 -13.31 -9.47 0.27
N LYS A 132 -12.11 -9.41 0.87
CA LYS A 132 -11.89 -9.86 2.25
C LYS A 132 -12.70 -9.09 3.29
N LYS A 133 -12.95 -7.80 3.07
CA LYS A 133 -13.82 -7.01 3.98
C LYS A 133 -15.28 -7.44 3.83
N HIS A 134 -15.72 -7.70 2.60
CA HIS A 134 -17.07 -8.16 2.31
C HIS A 134 -17.32 -9.54 2.92
N GLU A 135 -16.41 -10.50 2.77
CA GLU A 135 -16.52 -11.83 3.38
C GLU A 135 -16.72 -11.78 4.91
N VAL A 136 -16.01 -10.87 5.60
CA VAL A 136 -16.18 -10.66 7.05
C VAL A 136 -17.56 -10.09 7.36
N ASN A 137 -18.07 -9.20 6.51
CA ASN A 137 -19.39 -8.61 6.68
C ASN A 137 -20.50 -9.64 6.42
N ASP A 138 -20.40 -10.41 5.33
CA ASP A 138 -21.36 -11.46 4.97
C ASP A 138 -21.51 -12.50 6.08
N ALA A 139 -20.40 -12.90 6.70
CA ALA A 139 -20.43 -13.80 7.84
C ALA A 139 -21.19 -13.18 9.03
N MET A 140 -20.99 -11.88 9.29
CA MET A 140 -21.68 -11.17 10.36
C MET A 140 -23.18 -10.98 10.07
N ASP A 141 -23.52 -10.67 8.82
CA ASP A 141 -24.90 -10.51 8.37
C ASP A 141 -25.65 -11.85 8.48
N LEU A 142 -25.04 -12.95 8.05
CA LEU A 142 -25.59 -14.30 8.21
C LEU A 142 -25.84 -14.63 9.69
N LEU A 143 -24.90 -14.31 10.58
CA LEU A 143 -25.07 -14.49 12.03
C LEU A 143 -26.26 -13.70 12.57
N HIS A 144 -26.42 -12.45 12.13
CA HIS A 144 -27.56 -11.63 12.51
C HIS A 144 -28.87 -12.27 12.03
N HIS A 145 -28.95 -12.70 10.77
CA HIS A 145 -30.12 -13.41 10.25
C HIS A 145 -30.44 -14.68 11.03
N CYS A 146 -29.45 -15.49 11.41
CA CYS A 146 -29.67 -16.68 12.24
C CYS A 146 -30.22 -16.34 13.63
N LYS A 147 -29.82 -15.21 14.23
CA LYS A 147 -30.36 -14.75 15.52
C LYS A 147 -31.84 -14.34 15.40
N VAL A 148 -32.17 -13.51 14.41
CA VAL A 148 -33.56 -13.09 14.17
C VAL A 148 -34.46 -14.30 13.90
N ALA A 149 -34.02 -15.23 13.04
CA ALA A 149 -34.78 -16.44 12.75
C ALA A 149 -35.01 -17.33 13.99
N LYS A 150 -34.10 -17.31 14.98
CA LYS A 150 -34.25 -18.03 16.25
C LYS A 150 -35.27 -17.37 17.18
N GLU A 151 -35.34 -16.04 17.18
CA GLU A 151 -36.31 -15.26 17.95
C GLU A 151 -37.73 -15.44 17.39
N GLU A 152 -37.87 -15.43 16.06
CA GLU A 152 -39.15 -15.62 15.38
C GLU A 152 -39.64 -17.07 15.43
N ASN A 153 -38.73 -18.04 15.38
CA ASN A 153 -39.07 -19.46 15.40
C ASN A 153 -38.21 -20.20 16.43
N SER A 154 -38.83 -20.54 17.57
CA SER A 154 -38.18 -21.28 18.65
C SER A 154 -37.62 -22.65 18.21
N LYS A 155 -38.15 -23.26 17.14
CA LYS A 155 -37.66 -24.51 16.56
C LYS A 155 -36.46 -24.33 15.63
N PHE A 156 -36.17 -23.12 15.16
CA PHE A 156 -34.95 -22.84 14.39
C PHE A 156 -33.72 -23.14 15.25
N GLN A 157 -32.68 -23.75 14.72
CA GLN A 157 -31.46 -24.05 15.46
C GLN A 157 -30.27 -23.74 14.57
N TYR A 158 -29.22 -23.15 15.14
CA TYR A 158 -27.95 -22.92 14.47
C TYR A 158 -26.80 -23.12 15.47
N ALA A 159 -25.64 -23.51 14.95
CA ALA A 159 -24.42 -23.68 15.74
C ALA A 159 -23.27 -22.94 15.07
N LEU A 160 -22.43 -22.28 15.87
CA LEU A 160 -21.29 -21.50 15.39
C LEU A 160 -19.99 -22.17 15.80
N GLN A 161 -19.11 -22.38 14.84
CA GLN A 161 -17.78 -22.90 15.10
C GLN A 161 -16.73 -21.86 14.68
N LEU A 162 -16.13 -21.21 15.67
CA LEU A 162 -15.07 -20.23 15.44
C LEU A 162 -13.74 -20.96 15.27
N MET A 163 -13.19 -20.94 14.05
CA MET A 163 -11.83 -21.42 13.81
C MET A 163 -10.84 -20.35 14.32
N LYS A 164 -10.16 -20.62 15.43
CA LYS A 164 -9.07 -19.77 15.91
C LYS A 164 -7.94 -19.78 14.89
N LYS A 165 -7.55 -18.60 14.42
CA LYS A 165 -6.33 -18.43 13.62
C LYS A 165 -5.16 -18.34 14.59
N GLU A 166 -4.29 -19.35 14.60
CA GLU A 166 -3.05 -19.31 15.38
C GLU A 166 -2.12 -18.21 14.82
N SER A 167 -1.52 -17.47 15.76
CA SER A 167 -0.71 -16.26 15.55
C SER A 167 0.65 -16.53 14.92
#